data_AF-A0A645I6J0-F1
#
_entry.id   AF-A0A645I6J0-F1
#
_cell.length_a   1.000
_cell.length_b   1.000
_cell.length_c   1.000
_cell.angle_alpha   90.00
_cell.angle_beta   90.00
_cell.angle_gamma   90.00
#
_symmetry.space_group_name_H-M   'P 1'
#
loop_
_entity.id
_entity.type
_entity.pdbx_description
1 polymer ?
#
loop_
_entity_poly.entity_id
_entity_poly.type
_entity_poly.pdbx_seq_one_letter_code
_entity_poly.pdbx_strand_id
1 'polypeptide(L)' 'MSDIVVTLTKMGWSDERIGENLGMEPDEIIRLKQISGLKEAFQNHEFSKSWVEFERKYYKREYPHDGDGKRK' A
#
# COMPACT_ATOMS: atom_id res chain seq x y z
N MET A 1 -2.99 -5.90 16.09
CA MET A 1 -1.63 -6.31 16.46
C MET A 1 -0.58 -5.34 15.95
N SER A 2 -0.66 -4.80 14.73
CA SER A 2 0.25 -3.73 14.26
C SER A 2 0.23 -2.47 15.13
N ASP A 3 -0.95 -2.06 15.60
CA ASP A 3 -1.13 -0.73 16.19
C ASP A 3 -0.43 -0.59 17.56
N ILE A 4 -0.27 -1.69 18.30
CA ILE A 4 0.44 -1.68 19.59
C ILE A 4 1.95 -1.49 19.37
N VAL A 5 2.52 -2.18 18.38
CA VAL A 5 3.94 -2.05 18.00
C VAL A 5 4.23 -0.64 17.51
N VAL A 6 3.35 -0.08 16.67
CA VAL A 6 3.46 1.30 16.19
C VAL A 6 3.39 2.30 17.35
N THR A 7 2.46 2.10 18.29
CA THR A 7 2.29 2.99 19.44
C THR A 7 3.52 2.94 20.36
N LEU A 8 4.02 1.76 20.69
CA LEU A 8 5.23 1.59 21.51
C LEU A 8 6.46 2.18 20.82
N THR A 9 6.58 2.02 19.50
CA THR A 9 7.64 2.66 18.70
C THR A 9 7.54 4.19 18.77
N LYS A 10 6.33 4.76 18.64
CA LYS A 10 6.09 6.21 18.77
C LYS A 10 6.37 6.73 20.18
N MET A 11 6.26 5.88 21.21
CA MET A 11 6.65 6.17 22.59
C MET A 11 8.16 6.04 22.85
N GLY A 12 8.95 5.70 21.84
CA GLY A 12 10.42 5.60 21.94
C GLY A 12 10.93 4.28 22.50
N TRP A 13 10.13 3.22 22.48
CA TRP A 13 10.60 1.89 22.87
C TRP A 13 11.52 1.30 21.79
N SER A 14 12.56 0.58 22.22
CA SER A 14 13.43 -0.18 21.32
C SER A 14 12.79 -1.49 20.88
N ASP A 15 13.27 -2.06 19.79
CA ASP A 15 12.66 -3.23 19.17
C ASP A 15 12.86 -4.49 20.01
N GLU A 16 14.00 -4.57 20.69
CA GLU A 16 14.31 -5.64 21.65
C GLU A 16 13.32 -5.62 22.81
N ARG A 17 13.04 -4.43 23.37
CA ARG A 17 12.09 -4.27 24.47
C ARG A 17 10.66 -4.61 24.05
N ILE A 18 10.27 -4.23 22.83
CA ILE A 18 8.95 -4.58 22.28
C ILE A 18 8.87 -6.10 22.08
N GLY A 19 9.93 -6.73 21.56
CA GLY A 19 10.01 -8.17 21.34
C GLY A 19 9.93 -8.98 22.63
N GLU A 20 10.72 -8.62 23.64
CA GLU A 20 10.72 -9.29 24.96
C GLU A 20 9.35 -9.19 25.66
N ASN A 21 8.68 -8.04 25.58
CA ASN A 21 7.39 -7.83 26.24
C ASN A 21 6.20 -8.44 25.49
N LEU A 22 6.27 -8.52 24.15
CA LEU A 22 5.18 -9.05 23.32
C LEU A 22 5.41 -10.51 22.89
N GLY A 23 6.58 -11.07 23.18
CA GLY A 23 6.99 -12.40 22.70
C GLY A 23 7.11 -12.44 21.18
N MET A 24 7.64 -11.36 20.59
CA MET A 24 7.77 -11.21 19.14
C MET A 24 9.24 -11.23 18.72
N GLU A 25 9.51 -11.81 17.56
CA GLU A 25 10.85 -11.77 16.99
C GLU A 25 11.17 -10.38 16.41
N PRO A 26 12.43 -9.92 16.45
CA PRO A 26 12.83 -8.61 15.91
C PRO A 26 12.42 -8.41 14.43
N ASP A 27 12.51 -9.45 13.61
CA ASP A 27 12.13 -9.42 12.20
C ASP A 27 10.63 -9.18 11.99
N GLU A 28 9.78 -9.66 12.90
CA GLU A 28 8.33 -9.43 12.84
C GLU A 28 8.01 -7.97 13.15
N ILE A 29 8.71 -7.37 14.12
CA ILE A 29 8.59 -5.96 14.48
C ILE A 29 9.01 -5.06 13.32
N ILE A 30 10.13 -5.37 12.67
CA ILE A 30 10.63 -4.62 11.51
C ILE A 30 9.62 -4.68 10.35
N ARG A 31 9.08 -5.87 10.04
CA ARG A 31 8.05 -6.01 8.99
C ARG A 31 6.81 -5.20 9.31
N LEU A 32 6.34 -5.26 10.55
CA LEU A 32 5.16 -4.50 10.97
C LEU A 32 5.38 -3.00 10.82
N LYS A 33 6.54 -2.49 11.21
CA LYS A 33 6.92 -1.08 11.04
C LYS A 33 6.94 -0.65 9.57
N GLN A 34 7.51 -1.48 8.69
CA GLN A 34 7.57 -1.18 7.25
C GLN A 34 6.17 -1.09 6.65
N ILE A 35 5.31 -2.06 6.96
CA ILE A 35 3.93 -2.10 6.47
C ILE A 35 3.12 -0.92 7.03
N SER A 36 3.23 -0.65 8.33
CA SER A 36 2.49 0.45 8.96
C SER A 36 3.00 1.82 8.55
N GLY A 37 4.31 2.00 8.41
CA GLY A 37 4.93 3.26 8.01
C GLY A 37 4.61 3.63 6.56
N LEU A 38 4.62 2.66 5.64
CA LEU A 38 4.13 2.86 4.27
C LEU A 38 2.66 3.22 4.26
N LYS A 39 1.82 2.51 5.02
CA LYS A 39 0.40 2.85 5.13
C LYS A 39 0.23 4.29 5.61
N GLU A 40 0.85 4.69 6.71
CA GLU A 40 0.80 6.04 7.30
C GLU A 40 1.29 7.14 6.34
N ALA A 41 2.37 6.90 5.60
CA ALA A 41 2.92 7.87 4.66
C ALA A 41 1.98 8.17 3.49
N PHE A 42 1.12 7.21 3.09
CA PHE A 42 0.28 7.32 1.90
C PHE A 42 -1.24 7.38 2.19
N GLN A 43 -1.65 7.48 3.47
CA GLN A 43 -3.09 7.46 3.85
C GLN A 43 -3.91 8.57 3.18
N ASN A 44 -3.29 9.72 2.95
CA ASN A 44 -3.92 10.89 2.36
C ASN A 44 -3.44 11.15 0.92
N HIS A 45 -2.79 10.17 0.28
CA HIS A 45 -2.29 10.33 -1.06
C HIS A 45 -3.29 9.78 -2.08
N GLU A 46 -3.79 10.63 -2.97
CA GLU A 46 -4.53 10.19 -4.15
C GLU A 46 -3.56 9.68 -5.20
N PHE A 47 -3.48 8.36 -5.35
CA PHE A 47 -2.70 7.75 -6.42
C PHE A 47 -3.36 8.03 -7.77
N SER A 48 -2.57 8.48 -8.75
CA SER A 48 -3.03 8.57 -10.14
C SER A 48 -3.35 7.18 -10.69
N LYS A 49 -4.28 7.10 -11.65
CA LYS A 49 -4.58 5.87 -12.39
C LYS A 49 -3.47 5.56 -13.40
N SER A 50 -2.22 5.56 -12.94
CA SER A 50 -1.01 5.48 -13.77
C SER A 50 -1.00 4.23 -14.66
N TRP A 51 -1.61 3.13 -14.22
CA TRP A 51 -1.79 1.93 -15.05
C TRP A 51 -2.72 2.19 -16.24
N VAL A 52 -3.85 2.87 -16.04
CA VAL A 52 -4.79 3.25 -17.10
C VAL A 52 -4.19 4.31 -18.03
N GLU A 53 -3.44 5.26 -17.49
CA GLU A 53 -2.73 6.26 -18.31
C GLU A 53 -1.60 5.64 -19.12
N PHE A 54 -0.86 4.69 -18.53
CA PHE A 54 0.17 3.91 -19.21
C PHE A 54 -0.44 3.10 -20.36
N GLU A 55 -1.52 2.36 -20.11
CA GLU A 55 -2.21 1.60 -21.15
C GLU A 55 -2.75 2.50 -22.26
N ARG A 56 -3.37 3.63 -21.92
CA ARG A 56 -3.85 4.62 -22.92
C ARG A 56 -2.69 5.17 -23.76
N LYS A 57 -1.53 5.39 -23.16
CA LYS A 57 -0.37 6.02 -23.82
C LYS A 57 0.40 5.04 -24.71
N TYR A 58 0.51 3.78 -24.30
CA TYR A 58 1.38 2.79 -24.97
C TYR A 58 0.61 1.67 -25.69
N TYR A 59 -0.63 1.36 -25.28
CA TYR A 59 -1.51 0.37 -25.93
C TYR A 59 -2.72 1.04 -26.59
N LYS A 60 -2.49 2.13 -27.34
CA LYS A 60 -3.52 2.72 -28.22
C LYS A 60 -4.15 1.59 -29.05
N ARG A 61 -5.41 1.30 -28.75
CA ARG A 61 -6.23 0.25 -29.33
C ARG A 61 -6.26 0.40 -30.86
N GLU A 62 -5.64 -0.53 -31.58
CA GLU A 62 -5.56 -0.57 -33.04
C GLU A 62 -6.85 -1.08 -33.74
N TYR A 63 -7.99 -1.17 -33.05
CA TYR A 63 -9.24 -1.63 -33.68
C TYR A 63 -10.33 -0.57 -33.63
N PRO A 64 -10.99 -0.29 -34.78
CA PRO A 64 -12.01 0.74 -34.86
C PRO A 64 -13.22 0.32 -34.03
N HIS A 65 -13.76 1.28 -33.28
CA HIS A 65 -15.09 1.14 -32.70
C HIS A 65 -16.08 1.33 -33.86
N ASP A 66 -16.56 0.23 -34.43
CA ASP A 66 -17.70 0.29 -35.34
C ASP A 66 -18.88 0.90 -34.59
N GLY A 67 -19.41 1.97 -35.18
CA GLY A 67 -20.50 2.74 -34.64
C GLY A 67 -21.82 1.98 -34.66
N ASP A 68 -22.71 2.44 -33.78
CA ASP A 68 -24.16 2.37 -33.92
C ASP A 68 -24.78 1.01 -34.28
N GLY A 69 -24.84 0.14 -33.27
CA GLY A 69 -25.71 -1.03 -33.29
C GLY A 69 -27.17 -0.66 -32.99
N LYS A 70 -27.82 0.13 -33.86
CA LYS A 70 -29.27 0.00 -34.02
C LYS A 70 -29.58 -1.27 -34.82
N ARG A 71 -30.68 -1.92 -34.44
CA ARG A 71 -31.42 -3.09 -35.02
C ARG A 71 -31.03 -4.41 -34.34
N LYS A 72 -31.93 -5.16 -33.71
CA LYS A 72 -33.40 -5.26 -33.74
C LYS A 72 -33.95 -5.50 -32.34
#